data_AF-A0A518CHI9-F1
#
_entry.id   AF-A0A518CHI9-F1
#
_cell.length_a   1.000
_cell.length_b   1.000
_cell.length_c   1.000
_cell.angle_alpha   90.00
_cell.angle_beta   90.00
_cell.angle_gamma   90.00
#
_symmetry.space_group_name_H-M   'P 1'
#
loop_
_entity.id
_entity.type
_entity.pdbx_description
1 polymer ?
#
loop_
_entity_poly.entity_id
_entity_poly.type
_entity_poly.pdbx_seq_one_letter_code
_entity_poly.pdbx_strand_id
1 'polypeptide(L)'
;MSMEYRKFVLMVSPDAMEQDVEQISTQVGNMLRARICMSPRGLESLLHDIDLGIRDNLYLSTRLEKSDMEWLLQENLGSLAKYIHLEWLNS
;
A
#
# COMPACT_ATOMS: atom_id res chain seq x y z
N MET A 1 -18.37 11.89 -15.09
CA MET A 1 -18.11 11.74 -13.65
C MET A 1 -16.61 11.84 -13.46
N SER A 2 -16.14 12.82 -12.70
CA SER A 2 -14.72 12.98 -12.38
C SER A 2 -14.29 11.75 -11.58
N MET A 3 -13.31 10.98 -12.08
CA MET A 3 -12.73 9.90 -11.28
C MET A 3 -11.90 10.57 -10.17
N GLU A 4 -12.49 10.70 -8.99
CA GLU A 4 -11.82 11.27 -7.84
C GLU A 4 -10.81 10.26 -7.27
N TYR A 5 -9.61 10.76 -6.97
CA TYR A 5 -8.60 9.96 -6.31
C TYR A 5 -8.92 9.88 -4.83
N ARG A 6 -9.07 8.66 -4.32
CA ARG A 6 -9.26 8.36 -2.91
C ARG A 6 -7.90 8.20 -2.25
N LYS A 7 -7.72 8.80 -1.08
CA LYS A 7 -6.46 8.76 -0.34
C LYS A 7 -6.58 7.80 0.82
N PHE A 8 -5.50 7.09 1.12
CA PHE A 8 -5.42 6.18 2.26
C PHE A 8 -3.99 6.07 2.75
N VAL A 9 -3.85 5.62 3.99
CA VAL A 9 -2.57 5.26 4.60
C VAL A 9 -2.54 3.74 4.71
N LEU A 10 -1.48 3.13 4.19
CA LEU A 10 -1.16 1.73 4.39
C LEU A 10 -0.13 1.63 5.51
N MET A 11 -0.49 0.91 6.57
CA MET A 11 0.33 0.71 7.76
C MET A 11 0.61 -0.79 7.92
N VAL A 12 1.85 -1.12 8.25
CA VAL A 12 2.26 -2.50 8.54
C VAL A 12 2.28 -2.70 10.06
N SER A 13 1.61 -3.75 10.52
CA SER A 13 1.49 -4.11 11.93
C SER A 13 2.87 -4.28 12.58
N PRO A 14 3.04 -3.86 13.85
CA PRO A 14 4.25 -4.16 14.60
C PRO A 14 4.54 -5.66 14.71
N ASP A 15 3.51 -6.51 14.61
CA ASP A 15 3.61 -7.98 14.74
C ASP A 15 4.19 -8.68 13.50
N ALA A 16 4.30 -7.98 12.36
CA ALA A 16 4.95 -8.53 11.18
C ALA A 16 6.42 -8.82 11.49
N MET A 17 6.97 -9.92 10.98
CA MET A 17 8.42 -10.15 11.03
C MET A 17 9.12 -9.33 9.94
N GLU A 18 10.44 -9.17 10.03
CA GLU A 18 11.23 -8.47 9.01
C GLU A 18 10.98 -9.04 7.60
N GLN A 19 10.96 -10.36 7.48
CA GLN A 19 10.65 -11.06 6.23
C GLN A 19 9.21 -10.79 5.73
N ASP A 20 8.25 -10.61 6.63
CA ASP A 20 6.87 -10.25 6.26
C ASP A 20 6.83 -8.81 5.72
N VAL A 21 7.56 -7.88 6.36
CA VAL A 21 7.67 -6.48 5.91
C VAL A 21 8.31 -6.41 4.52
N GLU A 22 9.40 -7.12 4.28
CA GLU A 22 10.07 -7.16 2.96
C GLU A 22 9.13 -7.65 1.86
N GLN A 23 8.35 -8.71 2.12
CA GLN A 23 7.37 -9.22 1.19
C GLN A 23 6.22 -8.23 0.95
N ILE A 24 5.68 -7.62 2.01
CA ILE A 24 4.63 -6.60 1.92
C ILE A 24 5.13 -5.42 1.08
N SER A 25 6.31 -4.90 1.39
CA SER A 25 6.93 -3.78 0.69
C SER A 25 7.12 -4.09 -0.79
N THR A 26 7.63 -5.28 -1.14
CA THR A 26 7.78 -5.72 -2.53
C THR A 26 6.44 -5.75 -3.28
N GLN A 27 5.39 -6.31 -2.67
CA GLN A 27 4.07 -6.39 -3.29
C GLN A 27 3.43 -5.02 -3.47
N VAL A 28 3.51 -4.15 -2.46
CA VAL A 28 3.03 -2.76 -2.55
C VAL A 28 3.82 -1.96 -3.60
N GLY A 29 5.14 -2.16 -3.67
CA GLY A 29 6.01 -1.59 -4.71
C GLY A 29 5.58 -2.00 -6.12
N ASN A 30 5.20 -3.26 -6.33
CA ASN A 30 4.69 -3.72 -7.62
C ASN A 30 3.35 -3.07 -7.98
N MET A 31 2.45 -2.87 -7.01
CA MET A 31 1.19 -2.16 -7.22
C MET A 31 1.40 -0.69 -7.61
N LEU A 32 2.40 -0.03 -7.01
CA LEU A 32 2.83 1.33 -7.39
C LEU A 32 3.37 1.38 -8.82
N ARG A 33 4.25 0.45 -9.19
CA ARG A 33 4.80 0.34 -10.56
C ARG A 33 3.71 0.09 -11.59
N ALA A 34 2.70 -0.71 -11.23
CA ALA A 34 1.52 -0.97 -12.05
C ALA A 34 0.52 0.20 -12.10
N ARG A 35 0.79 1.32 -11.41
CA ARG A 35 -0.07 2.51 -11.34
C ARG A 35 -1.47 2.24 -10.76
N ILE A 36 -1.62 1.18 -9.96
CA ILE A 36 -2.84 0.89 -9.20
C ILE A 36 -2.99 1.93 -8.08
N CYS A 37 -1.85 2.30 -7.47
CA CYS A 37 -1.74 3.34 -6.48
C CYS A 37 -0.71 4.38 -6.90
N MET A 38 -0.81 5.57 -6.33
CA MET A 38 0.17 6.65 -6.48
C MET A 38 0.51 7.22 -5.10
N SER A 39 1.76 7.58 -4.90
CA SER A 39 2.21 8.27 -3.69
C SER A 39 2.30 9.79 -3.93
N PRO A 40 2.00 10.62 -2.93
CA PRO A 40 2.36 12.04 -2.96
C PRO A 40 3.86 12.27 -2.77
N ARG A 41 4.61 11.29 -2.22
CA ARG A 41 6.08 11.28 -2.21
C ARG A 41 6.59 10.91 -3.60
N GLY A 42 7.79 11.35 -3.96
CA GLY A 42 8.43 10.94 -5.21
C GLY A 42 8.49 9.41 -5.30
N LEU A 43 7.99 8.83 -6.40
CA LEU A 43 7.87 7.38 -6.58
C LEU A 43 9.19 6.66 -6.31
N GLU A 44 10.31 7.21 -6.77
CA GLU A 44 11.65 6.64 -6.57
C GLU A 44 12.05 6.58 -5.09
N SER A 45 11.76 7.63 -4.31
CA SER A 45 12.04 7.65 -2.87
C SER A 45 11.17 6.66 -2.12
N LEU A 46 9.89 6.52 -2.50
CA LEU A 46 9.02 5.54 -1.85
C LEU A 46 9.43 4.11 -2.18
N LEU A 47 9.78 3.84 -3.44
CA LEU A 47 10.29 2.53 -3.86
C LEU A 47 11.63 2.20 -3.17
N HIS A 48 12.48 3.20 -2.95
CA HIS A 48 13.72 3.00 -2.20
C HIS A 48 13.45 2.61 -0.74
N ASP A 49 12.54 3.30 -0.04
CA ASP A 49 12.16 2.96 1.34
C ASP A 49 11.54 1.55 1.42
N ILE A 50 10.74 1.20 0.41
CA ILE A 50 10.14 -0.13 0.22
C ILE A 50 11.22 -1.20 0.04
N ASP A 51 12.20 -0.98 -0.84
CA ASP A 51 13.28 -1.92 -1.12
C ASP A 51 14.21 -2.09 0.09
N LEU A 52 14.29 -1.09 0.97
CA LEU A 52 14.99 -1.16 2.25
C LEU A 52 14.17 -1.82 3.38
N GLY A 53 12.92 -2.25 3.10
CA GLY A 53 12.06 -2.87 4.10
C GLY A 53 11.65 -1.92 5.24
N ILE A 54 11.67 -0.60 5.01
CA ILE A 54 11.35 0.38 6.04
C ILE A 54 9.88 0.28 6.41
N ARG A 55 9.61 0.03 7.70
CA ARG A 55 8.26 -0.01 8.28
C ARG A 55 7.75 1.40 8.53
N ASP A 56 7.42 2.11 7.45
CA ASP A 56 6.81 3.43 7.49
C ASP A 56 5.38 3.42 6.97
N ASN A 57 4.61 4.41 7.42
CA ASN A 57 3.25 4.65 6.93
C ASN A 57 3.31 5.11 5.47
N LEU A 58 2.69 4.34 4.58
CA LEU A 58 2.66 4.65 3.16
C LEU A 58 1.41 5.45 2.84
N TYR A 59 1.59 6.73 2.54
CA TYR A 59 0.54 7.60 2.06
C TYR A 59 0.32 7.34 0.58
N LEU A 60 -0.88 6.87 0.22
CA LEU A 60 -1.22 6.41 -1.11
C LEU A 60 -2.54 6.99 -1.57
N SER A 61 -2.74 6.97 -2.89
CA SER A 61 -3.99 7.35 -3.54
C SER A 61 -4.32 6.41 -4.68
N THR A 62 -5.60 6.13 -4.89
CA THR A 62 -6.08 5.23 -5.94
C THR A 62 -7.37 5.78 -6.58
N ARG A 63 -7.68 5.29 -7.78
CA ARG A 63 -8.96 5.53 -8.46
C ARG A 63 -10.00 4.45 -8.15
N LEU A 64 -9.58 3.35 -7.53
CA LEU A 64 -10.47 2.25 -7.17
C LEU A 64 -11.45 2.66 -6.07
N GLU A 65 -12.60 1.99 -6.02
CA GLU A 65 -13.47 2.04 -4.84
C GLU A 65 -12.77 1.39 -3.64
N LYS A 66 -13.20 1.74 -2.43
CA LYS A 66 -12.58 1.24 -1.19
C LYS A 66 -12.58 -0.28 -1.13
N SER A 67 -13.73 -0.90 -1.44
CA SER A 67 -13.91 -2.36 -1.46
C SER A 67 -13.03 -3.05 -2.49
N ASP A 68 -12.88 -2.48 -3.69
CA ASP A 68 -12.07 -3.07 -4.75
C ASP A 68 -10.58 -3.02 -4.40
N MET A 69 -10.14 -1.92 -3.78
CA MET A 69 -8.76 -1.76 -3.32
C MET A 69 -8.42 -2.72 -2.17
N GLU A 70 -9.33 -2.85 -1.20
CA GLU A 70 -9.19 -3.80 -0.09
C GLU A 70 -9.16 -5.26 -0.58
N TRP A 71 -10.06 -5.62 -1.50
CA TRP A 71 -10.06 -6.93 -2.14
C TRP A 71 -8.75 -7.19 -2.89
N LEU A 72 -8.28 -6.23 -3.69
CA LEU A 72 -7.07 -6.38 -4.47
C LEU A 72 -5.83 -6.53 -3.58
N LEU A 73 -5.76 -5.81 -2.45
CA LEU A 73 -4.70 -6.01 -1.46
C LEU A 73 -4.75 -7.41 -0.84
N GLN A 74 -5.94 -7.88 -0.46
CA GLN A 74 -6.10 -9.23 0.08
C GLN A 74 -5.66 -10.32 -0.91
N GLU A 75 -6.03 -10.18 -2.19
CA GLU A 75 -5.63 -11.13 -3.24
C GLU A 75 -4.11 -11.12 -3.49
N ASN A 76 -3.47 -9.94 -3.50
CA ASN A 76 -2.03 -9.84 -3.78
C ASN A 76 -1.16 -10.25 -2.58
N LEU A 77 -1.63 -10.02 -1.36
CA LEU A 77 -0.85 -10.25 -0.13
C LEU A 77 -1.17 -11.58 0.54
N GLY A 78 -2.33 -12.17 0.26
CA GLY A 78 -2.78 -13.43 0.84
C GLY A 78 -2.72 -13.41 2.38
N SER A 79 -1.95 -14.33 2.96
CA SER A 79 -1.79 -14.45 4.41
C SER A 79 -1.13 -13.26 5.08
N LEU A 80 -0.42 -12.41 4.33
CA LEU A 80 0.22 -11.18 4.83
C LEU A 80 -0.77 -10.03 5.01
N ALA A 81 -1.95 -10.09 4.40
CA ALA A 81 -2.97 -9.05 4.51
C ALA A 81 -3.39 -8.79 5.97
N LYS A 82 -3.29 -9.80 6.84
CA LYS A 82 -3.56 -9.68 8.29
C LYS A 82 -2.62 -8.69 9.00
N TYR A 83 -1.46 -8.41 8.42
CA TYR A 83 -0.48 -7.46 8.95
C TYR A 83 -0.64 -6.06 8.35
N ILE A 84 -1.62 -5.83 7.49
CA ILE A 84 -1.83 -4.51 6.89
C ILE A 84 -3.09 -3.87 7.47
N HIS A 85 -2.95 -2.61 7.87
CA HIS A 85 -4.07 -1.77 8.23
C HIS A 85 -4.19 -0.62 7.21
N LEU A 86 -5.41 -0.40 6.72
CA LEU A 86 -5.73 0.69 5.80
C LEU A 86 -6.57 1.73 6.52
N GLU A 87 -6.10 2.97 6.51
CA GLU A 87 -6.87 4.11 6.99
C GLU A 87 -7.20 5.04 5.83
N TRP A 88 -8.48 5.09 5.45
CA TRP A 88 -8.93 5.96 4.37
C TRP A 88 -9.00 7.41 4.82
N LEU A 89 -8.23 8.27 4.16
CA LEU A 89 -8.14 9.70 4.46
C LEU A 89 -9.26 10.44 3.72
N ASN A 90 -10.36 10.63 4.42
CA ASN A 90 -11.63 11.23 3.98
C ASN A 90 -12.46 10.34 3.03
N SER A 91 -13.74 10.19 3.40
CA SER A 91 -14.80 9.52 2.63
C SER A 91 -15.56 10.55 1.80
#